data_AF-A0A3G6UL60-F1
#
_entry.id   AF-A0A3G6UL60-F1
#
_cell.length_a   1.000
_cell.length_b   1.000
_cell.length_c   1.000
_cell.angle_alpha   90.00
_cell.angle_beta   90.00
_cell.angle_gamma   90.00
#
_symmetry.space_group_name_H-M   'P 1'
#
loop_
_entity.id
_entity.type
_entity.pdbx_description
1 polymer ?
#
loop_
_entity_poly.entity_id
_entity_poly.type
_entity_poly.pdbx_seq_one_letter_code
_entity_poly.pdbx_strand_id
1 'polypeptide(L)'
;MKWSRFKILHLLSMLTTAVLACIPNGIGSDHAEKHFGFPAQVIGLYGDGYFSFEMLGLIFNYCVVYFAYFLIIKIINKVSANKSLGR
;
A
#
# COMPACT_ATOMS: atom_id res chain seq x y z
N MET A 1 -21.19 0.26 -17.07
CA MET A 1 -19.80 0.50 -17.50
C MET A 1 -18.92 -0.62 -16.95
N LYS A 2 -18.46 -1.57 -17.78
CA LYS A 2 -17.69 -2.75 -17.34
C LYS A 2 -16.23 -2.33 -17.18
N TRP A 3 -15.80 -2.01 -15.96
CA TRP A 3 -14.42 -1.59 -15.72
C TRP A 3 -13.45 -2.75 -15.99
N SER A 4 -12.36 -2.46 -16.69
CA SER A 4 -11.28 -3.44 -16.90
C SER A 4 -10.66 -3.78 -15.54
N ARG A 5 -10.39 -5.07 -15.29
CA ARG A 5 -9.81 -5.60 -14.04
C ARG A 5 -8.55 -4.82 -13.60
N PHE A 6 -7.76 -4.36 -14.57
CA PHE A 6 -6.58 -3.52 -14.34
C PHE A 6 -6.91 -2.14 -13.75
N LYS A 7 -7.97 -1.48 -14.21
CA LYS A 7 -8.38 -0.16 -13.69
C LYS A 7 -8.85 -0.25 -12.23
N ILE A 8 -9.58 -1.32 -11.90
CA ILE A 8 -10.04 -1.58 -10.53
C ILE A 8 -8.83 -1.83 -9.62
N LEU A 9 -7.87 -2.66 -10.06
CA LEU A 9 -6.64 -2.92 -9.32
C LEU A 9 -5.82 -1.67 -9.03
N HIS A 10 -5.65 -0.80 -10.04
CA HIS A 10 -4.96 0.48 -9.87
C HIS A 10 -5.68 1.38 -8.87
N LEU A 11 -7.00 1.50 -8.98
CA LEU A 11 -7.79 2.33 -8.08
C LEU A 11 -7.70 1.84 -6.63
N LEU A 12 -7.86 0.53 -6.40
CA LEU A 12 -7.71 -0.08 -5.07
C LEU A 12 -6.30 0.11 -4.52
N SER A 13 -5.27 -0.11 -5.33
CA SER A 13 -3.87 0.05 -4.88
C SER A 13 -3.59 1.49 -4.47
N MET A 14 -4.08 2.46 -5.24
CA MET A 14 -3.92 3.88 -4.93
C MET A 14 -4.66 4.27 -3.65
N LEU A 15 -5.91 3.82 -3.48
CA LEU A 15 -6.70 4.08 -2.27
C LEU A 15 -6.04 3.48 -1.02
N THR A 16 -5.63 2.22 -1.11
CA THR A 16 -4.96 1.53 0.00
C THR A 16 -3.63 2.19 0.34
N THR A 17 -2.86 2.64 -0.66
CA THR A 17 -1.61 3.38 -0.42
C THR A 17 -1.86 4.71 0.27
N ALA A 18 -2.91 5.44 -0.13
CA ALA A 18 -3.28 6.71 0.50
C ALA A 18 -3.70 6.50 1.97
N VAL A 19 -4.43 5.42 2.27
CA VAL A 19 -4.79 5.07 3.66
C VAL A 19 -3.53 4.71 4.45
N LEU A 20 -2.67 3.86 3.91
CA LEU A 20 -1.42 3.42 4.56
C LEU A 20 -0.44 4.58 4.81
N ALA A 21 -0.41 5.58 3.93
CA ALA A 21 0.40 6.80 4.08
C ALA A 21 0.05 7.60 5.34
N CYS A 22 -1.19 7.51 5.81
CA CYS A 22 -1.67 8.17 7.02
C CYS A 22 -1.51 7.32 8.30
N ILE A 23 -1.08 6.06 8.18
CA ILE A 23 -0.89 5.19 9.34
C ILE A 23 0.44 5.55 10.00
N PRO A 24 0.47 5.83 11.32
CA PRO A 24 1.71 6.11 12.04
C PRO A 24 2.64 4.90 11.98
N ASN A 25 3.88 5.13 11.56
CA ASN A 25 4.85 4.09 11.32
C ASN A 25 5.65 3.83 12.61
N GLY A 26 5.06 3.09 13.55
CA GLY A 26 5.67 2.74 14.83
C GLY A 26 5.92 3.93 15.78
N ILE A 27 6.06 3.62 17.07
CA ILE A 27 6.50 4.59 18.07
C ILE A 27 8.03 4.59 18.00
N GLY A 28 8.59 5.42 17.13
CA GLY A 28 10.01 5.72 17.14
C GLY A 28 10.40 6.20 18.52
N SER A 29 11.18 5.38 19.22
CA SER A 29 11.76 5.67 20.53
C SER A 29 12.91 6.62 20.29
N ASP A 30 12.58 7.90 20.15
CA ASP A 30 13.35 9.03 20.66
C ASP A 30 12.77 10.33 20.10
N HIS A 31 12.20 11.12 21.01
CA HIS A 31 12.13 12.57 20.99
C HIS A 31 11.81 13.28 19.65
N ALA A 32 10.57 13.78 19.57
CA ALA A 32 10.10 14.88 18.73
C ALA A 32 9.78 14.60 17.25
N GLU A 33 10.13 13.44 16.68
CA GLU A 33 9.81 13.11 15.29
C GLU A 33 8.64 12.09 15.18
N LYS A 34 7.63 12.41 14.36
CA LYS A 34 6.49 11.54 14.05
C LYS A 34 6.53 11.14 12.59
N HIS A 35 6.67 9.85 12.32
CA HIS A 35 6.66 9.31 10.97
C HIS A 35 5.35 8.60 10.65
N PHE A 36 4.85 8.78 9.44
CA PHE A 36 3.65 8.14 8.91
C PHE A 36 3.94 7.51 7.56
N GLY A 37 3.18 6.46 7.27
CA GLY A 37 3.32 5.66 6.06
C GLY A 37 3.92 4.31 6.37
N PHE A 38 3.17 3.25 6.09
CA PHE A 38 3.63 1.86 6.19
C PHE A 38 3.52 1.18 4.81
N PRO A 39 4.46 0.33 4.38
CA PRO A 39 5.70 -0.11 5.06
C PRO A 39 6.86 0.89 5.03
N ALA A 40 6.95 1.76 4.02
CA ALA A 40 7.94 2.83 3.95
C ALA A 40 7.33 4.16 4.39
N GLN A 41 8.14 5.00 5.04
CA GLN A 41 7.77 6.34 5.47
C GLN A 41 7.37 7.21 4.27
N VAL A 42 6.22 7.86 4.37
CA VAL A 42 5.72 8.80 3.36
C VAL A 42 5.76 10.23 3.89
N ILE A 43 5.55 10.39 5.19
CA ILE A 43 5.43 11.67 5.86
C ILE A 43 6.29 11.66 7.13
N GLY A 44 7.15 12.65 7.28
CA GLY A 44 7.86 12.94 8.53
C GLY A 44 7.42 14.28 9.10
N LEU A 45 7.04 14.30 10.38
CA LEU A 45 6.77 15.51 11.17
C LEU A 45 7.86 15.67 12.22
N TYR A 46 8.64 16.74 12.11
CA TYR A 46 9.75 17.05 13.01
C TYR A 46 9.28 17.99 14.13
N GLY A 47 9.98 17.96 15.27
CA GLY A 47 9.61 18.66 16.51
C GLY A 47 9.33 20.16 16.37
N ASP A 48 10.00 20.82 15.43
CA ASP A 48 9.85 22.26 15.16
C ASP A 48 8.69 22.58 14.19
N GLY A 49 7.83 21.61 13.88
CA GLY A 49 6.69 21.77 12.97
C GLY A 49 7.04 21.64 11.49
N TYR A 50 8.27 21.27 11.15
CA TYR A 50 8.64 20.95 9.77
C TYR A 50 8.03 19.63 9.32
N PHE A 51 7.60 19.62 8.06
CA PHE A 51 7.05 18.45 7.39
C PHE A 51 7.98 18.05 6.23
N SER A 52 8.33 16.78 6.16
CA SER A 52 9.01 16.18 5.01
C SER A 52 8.08 15.20 4.31
N PHE A 53 8.04 15.31 2.98
CA PHE A 53 7.32 14.37 2.12
C PHE A 53 8.31 13.46 1.41
N GLU A 54 8.19 12.16 1.65
CA GLU A 54 9.07 11.16 1.05
C GLU A 54 8.40 10.52 -0.15
N MET A 55 8.61 11.13 -1.31
CA MET A 55 8.04 10.67 -2.58
C MET A 55 8.45 9.22 -2.91
N LEU A 56 9.69 8.84 -2.57
CA LEU A 56 10.19 7.47 -2.76
C LEU A 56 9.41 6.47 -1.91
N GLY A 57 9.08 6.81 -0.67
CA GLY A 57 8.27 5.96 0.20
C GLY A 57 6.83 5.81 -0.30
N LEU A 58 6.23 6.87 -0.84
CA LEU A 58 4.91 6.77 -1.49
C LEU A 58 4.94 5.79 -2.67
N ILE A 59 5.92 5.95 -3.56
CA ILE A 59 6.07 5.09 -4.75
C ILE A 59 6.32 3.64 -4.32
N PHE A 60 7.19 3.41 -3.34
CA PHE A 60 7.47 2.09 -2.80
C PHE A 60 6.21 1.43 -2.23
N ASN A 61 5.46 2.14 -1.38
CA ASN A 61 4.22 1.63 -0.79
C ASN A 61 3.20 1.27 -1.86
N TYR A 62 3.04 2.11 -2.88
CA TYR A 62 2.18 1.83 -4.01
C TYR A 62 2.60 0.55 -4.75
N CYS A 63 3.89 0.39 -5.04
CA CYS A 63 4.42 -0.81 -5.69
C CYS A 63 4.19 -2.08 -4.85
N VAL A 64 4.42 -2.02 -3.54
CA VAL A 64 4.21 -3.15 -2.62
C VAL A 64 2.74 -3.57 -2.60
N VAL A 65 1.84 -2.61 -2.42
CA VAL A 65 0.39 -2.87 -2.38
C VAL A 65 -0.10 -3.44 -3.71
N TYR A 66 0.32 -2.86 -4.83
CA TYR A 66 -0.02 -3.34 -6.16
C TYR A 66 0.45 -4.80 -6.37
N PHE A 67 1.69 -5.09 -5.98
CA PHE A 67 2.26 -6.43 -6.09
C PHE A 67 1.53 -7.44 -5.20
N ALA A 68 1.17 -7.06 -3.98
CA ALA A 68 0.37 -7.90 -3.08
C ALA A 68 -1.00 -8.24 -3.69
N TYR A 69 -1.73 -7.26 -4.23
CA TYR A 69 -3.00 -7.50 -4.91
C TYR A 69 -2.84 -8.39 -6.15
N PHE A 70 -1.78 -8.19 -6.93
CA PHE A 70 -1.47 -9.02 -8.08
C PHE A 70 -1.27 -10.49 -7.68
N LEU A 71 -0.50 -10.75 -6.61
CA LEU A 71 -0.29 -12.11 -6.09
C LEU A 71 -1.58 -12.74 -5.58
N ILE A 72 -2.38 -12.00 -4.81
CA ILE A 72 -3.68 -12.47 -4.29
C ILE A 72 -4.59 -12.91 -5.45
N ILE A 73 -4.71 -12.09 -6.50
CA ILE A 73 -5.53 -12.44 -7.67
C ILE A 73 -4.97 -13.67 -8.38
N LYS A 74 -3.66 -13.78 -8.52
CA LYS A 74 -3.02 -14.94 -9.15
C LYS A 74 -3.32 -16.23 -8.36
N ILE A 75 -3.27 -16.17 -7.03
CA ILE A 75 -3.60 -17.30 -6.14
C ILE A 75 -5.08 -17.66 -6.26
N ILE A 76 -5.98 -16.68 -6.17
CA ILE A 76 -7.44 -16.90 -6.30
C ILE A 76 -7.78 -17.56 -7.64
N ASN A 77 -7.20 -17.07 -8.75
CA ASN A 77 -7.43 -17.65 -10.07
C ASN A 77 -6.93 -19.10 -10.15
N LYS A 78 -5.75 -19.39 -9.58
CA LYS A 78 -5.19 -20.74 -9.55
C LYS A 78 -6.05 -21.71 -8.74
N VAL A 79 -6.53 -21.28 -7.56
CA VAL A 79 -7.41 -22.07 -6.71
C VAL A 79 -8.76 -22.33 -7.39
N SER A 80 -9.34 -21.30 -8.02
CA SER A 80 -10.60 -21.41 -8.76
C SER A 80 -10.51 -22.39 -9.94
N ALA A 81 -9.42 -22.33 -10.72
CA ALA A 81 -9.17 -23.24 -11.83
C ALA A 81 -8.97 -24.70 -11.39
N ASN A 82 -8.31 -24.92 -10.25
CA ASN A 82 -8.14 -26.27 -9.70
C ASN A 82 -9.48 -26.86 -9.22
N LYS A 83 -10.34 -26.01 -8.63
CA LYS A 83 -11.67 -26.41 -8.16
C LYS A 83 -12.62 -26.82 -9.30
N SER A 84 -12.44 -26.31 -10.52
CA SER A 84 -13.23 -26.72 -11.69
C SER A 84 -12.77 -28.04 -12.33
N LEU A 85 -11.54 -28.48 -12.07
CA LEU A 85 -10.99 -29.74 -12.61
C LEU A 85 -11.17 -30.94 -11.68
N GLY A 86 -11.40 -30.70 -10.39
CA GLY A 86 -11.71 -31.73 -9.38
C GLY A 86 -13.20 -32.07 -9.26
N ARG A 87 -14.02 -31.75 -10.26
CA ARG A 87 -15.43 -32.14 -10.37
C ARG A 87 -15.64 -33.00 -11.61
#